data_AF-A0A1H6X9W3-F1
#
_entry.id   AF-A0A1H6X9W3-F1
#
_cell.length_a   1.000
_cell.length_b   1.000
_cell.length_c   1.000
_cell.angle_alpha   90.00
_cell.angle_beta   90.00
_cell.angle_gamma   90.00
#
_symmetry.space_group_name_H-M   'P 1'
#
loop_
_entity.id
_entity.type
_entity.pdbx_description
1 polymer ?
#
loop_
_entity_poly.entity_id
_entity_poly.type
_entity_poly.pdbx_seq_one_letter_code
_entity_poly.pdbx_strand_id
1 'polypeptide(L)'
;MTKLLLTLLGLCTLGLCATAFADHERYDDRRWWRNGWEGERKEEFRDGPCRVKLESKRDEFKREIKCKDGRGAWWRGEWKDEFRDGRCRVKQDVKRDEFKEEVKCD
;
A
#
# COMPACT_ATOMS: atom_id res chain seq x y z
N MET A 1 20.84 61.58 1.06
CA MET A 1 19.58 60.82 1.19
C MET A 1 19.09 60.42 -0.20
N THR A 2 19.49 59.24 -0.67
CA THR A 2 18.89 58.54 -1.83
C THR A 2 19.68 57.25 -2.07
N LYS A 3 18.95 56.13 -2.23
CA LYS A 3 19.31 54.97 -3.07
C LYS A 3 20.38 53.96 -2.60
N LEU A 4 20.50 53.64 -1.31
CA LEU A 4 21.46 52.58 -0.89
C LEU A 4 20.94 51.47 0.03
N LEU A 5 19.63 51.40 0.30
CA LEU A 5 19.07 50.34 1.16
C LEU A 5 17.75 49.75 0.64
N LEU A 6 17.50 49.88 -0.67
CA LEU A 6 16.34 49.30 -1.36
C LEU A 6 16.72 48.14 -2.30
N THR A 7 17.96 47.66 -2.22
CA THR A 7 18.51 46.57 -3.05
C THR A 7 19.13 45.46 -2.19
N LEU A 8 18.38 45.04 -1.18
CA LEU A 8 18.40 43.66 -0.65
C LEU A 8 17.01 43.10 -1.02
N LEU A 9 16.71 42.87 -2.31
CA LEU A 9 16.91 41.56 -2.93
C LEU A 9 16.54 40.47 -1.90
N GLY A 10 15.26 40.14 -1.72
CA GLY A 10 14.34 39.83 -2.81
C GLY A 10 14.77 38.52 -3.48
N LEU A 11 15.07 37.47 -2.70
CA LEU A 11 15.27 36.10 -3.19
C LEU A 11 15.12 35.08 -2.05
N CYS A 12 13.92 34.97 -1.46
CA CYS A 12 13.57 33.85 -0.57
C CYS A 12 12.14 33.34 -0.87
N THR A 13 11.72 33.40 -2.13
CA THR A 13 10.37 33.02 -2.57
C THR A 13 10.30 31.75 -3.43
N LEU A 14 11.36 30.95 -3.53
CA LEU A 14 11.31 29.67 -4.25
C LEU A 14 12.14 28.62 -3.51
N GLY A 15 11.57 28.07 -2.45
CA GLY A 15 12.24 27.03 -1.67
C GLY A 15 11.32 26.32 -0.69
N LEU A 16 9.99 26.40 -0.84
CA LEU A 16 9.12 25.40 -0.26
C LEU A 16 9.28 24.15 -1.13
N CYS A 17 10.27 23.34 -0.74
CA CYS A 17 10.40 21.97 -1.19
C CYS A 17 9.00 21.36 -1.22
N ALA A 18 8.65 20.84 -2.39
CA ALA A 18 7.52 19.97 -2.56
C ALA A 18 7.57 18.90 -1.47
N THR A 19 6.74 19.03 -0.44
CA THR A 19 6.32 17.87 0.31
C THR A 19 5.32 17.17 -0.58
N ALA A 20 5.85 16.48 -1.60
CA ALA A 20 5.19 15.33 -2.17
C ALA A 20 5.17 14.28 -1.04
N PHE A 21 4.26 14.47 -0.10
CA PHE A 21 3.74 13.36 0.65
C PHE A 21 3.14 12.46 -0.42
N ALA A 22 3.88 11.43 -0.82
CA ALA A 22 3.23 10.22 -1.26
C ALA A 22 2.42 9.80 -0.03
N ASP A 23 1.18 10.29 0.03
CA ASP A 23 0.16 9.79 0.93
C ASP A 23 -0.02 8.34 0.52
N HIS A 24 0.83 7.47 1.07
CA HIS A 24 0.50 6.07 1.19
C HIS A 24 -0.74 6.07 2.07
N GLU A 25 -1.91 6.11 1.42
CA GLU A 25 -3.14 5.68 2.06
C GLU A 25 -2.79 4.37 2.77
N ARG A 26 -2.86 4.46 4.09
CA ARG A 26 -2.47 3.41 5.00
C ARG A 26 -3.42 2.27 4.69
N TYR A 27 -3.00 1.33 3.84
CA TYR A 27 -3.70 0.10 3.45
C TYR A 27 -3.75 -0.89 4.64
N ASP A 28 -3.98 -0.35 5.83
CA ASP A 28 -4.16 -1.01 7.13
C ASP A 28 -5.66 -1.14 7.41
N ASP A 29 -6.49 -1.25 6.35
CA ASP A 29 -7.85 -1.72 6.52
C ASP A 29 -7.81 -3.25 6.45
N ARG A 30 -7.70 -3.89 7.61
CA ARG A 30 -7.69 -5.36 7.79
C ARG A 30 -8.95 -6.06 7.27
N ARG A 31 -9.81 -5.37 6.51
CA ARG A 31 -11.08 -5.84 5.98
C ARG A 31 -11.34 -5.34 4.56
N TRP A 32 -10.31 -4.91 3.84
CA TRP A 32 -10.43 -4.43 2.46
C TRP A 32 -11.14 -5.43 1.50
N TRP A 33 -11.11 -6.74 1.78
CA TRP A 33 -11.88 -7.76 1.04
C TRP A 33 -13.37 -7.82 1.40
N ARG A 34 -13.81 -7.30 2.57
CA ARG A 34 -15.24 -7.30 2.98
C ARG A 34 -16.09 -6.39 2.13
N ASN A 35 -15.50 -5.35 1.56
CA ASN A 35 -16.16 -4.48 0.59
C ASN A 35 -16.07 -5.06 -0.84
N GLY A 36 -15.64 -6.31 -0.97
CA GLY A 36 -15.23 -6.92 -2.22
C GLY A 36 -16.36 -7.23 -3.17
N TRP A 37 -16.47 -6.39 -4.20
CA TRP A 37 -16.62 -6.76 -5.61
C TRP A 37 -17.62 -7.90 -5.92
N GLU A 38 -18.85 -7.55 -6.34
CA GLU A 38 -19.79 -8.50 -6.94
C GLU A 38 -19.14 -9.21 -8.16
N GLY A 39 -18.81 -10.49 -8.00
CA GLY A 39 -18.35 -11.37 -9.10
C GLY A 39 -16.88 -11.78 -9.07
N GLU A 40 -16.47 -12.53 -10.09
CA GLU A 40 -15.08 -12.92 -10.28
C GLU A 40 -14.27 -11.76 -10.88
N ARG A 41 -13.23 -11.32 -10.17
CA ARG A 41 -12.36 -10.22 -10.59
C ARG A 41 -10.91 -10.63 -10.43
N LYS A 42 -10.09 -10.31 -11.45
CA LYS A 42 -8.63 -10.43 -11.38
C LYS A 42 -8.02 -9.12 -11.80
N GLU A 43 -7.16 -8.56 -10.96
CA GLU A 43 -6.47 -7.31 -11.23
C GLU A 43 -4.99 -7.47 -10.90
N GLU A 44 -4.13 -6.93 -11.76
CA GLU A 44 -2.70 -6.84 -11.53
C GLU A 44 -2.27 -5.39 -11.77
N PHE A 45 -1.66 -4.79 -10.76
CA PHE A 45 -1.17 -3.44 -10.84
C PHE A 45 0.16 -3.30 -10.11
N ARG A 46 0.79 -2.14 -10.27
CA ARG A 46 2.05 -1.82 -9.64
C ARG A 46 1.84 -0.68 -8.66
N ASP A 47 2.18 -0.92 -7.40
CA ASP A 47 2.19 0.09 -6.35
C ASP A 47 3.64 0.39 -5.99
N GLY A 48 4.16 1.48 -6.57
CA GLY A 48 5.56 1.86 -6.49
C GLY A 48 6.53 0.71 -6.87
N PRO A 49 7.42 0.27 -5.96
CA PRO A 49 8.35 -0.83 -6.19
C PRO A 49 7.70 -2.23 -6.16
N CYS A 50 6.43 -2.32 -5.77
CA CYS A 50 5.71 -3.57 -5.56
C CYS A 50 4.75 -3.89 -6.71
N ARG A 51 4.63 -5.18 -7.05
CA ARG A 51 3.57 -5.70 -7.92
C ARG A 51 2.50 -6.31 -7.05
N VAL A 52 1.24 -5.97 -7.31
CA VAL A 52 0.08 -6.45 -6.57
C VAL A 52 -0.80 -7.24 -7.53
N LYS A 53 -1.16 -8.46 -7.14
CA LYS A 53 -2.14 -9.31 -7.83
C LYS A 53 -3.29 -9.57 -6.89
N LEU A 54 -4.50 -9.26 -7.35
CA LEU A 54 -5.75 -9.48 -6.63
C LEU A 54 -6.61 -10.45 -7.43
N GLU A 55 -7.11 -11.48 -6.77
CA GLU A 55 -8.11 -12.40 -7.32
C GLU A 55 -9.26 -12.51 -6.33
N SER A 56 -10.44 -12.07 -6.73
CA SER A 56 -11.67 -12.16 -5.95
C SER A 56 -12.63 -13.11 -6.65
N LYS A 57 -13.24 -13.99 -5.87
CA LYS A 57 -14.36 -14.88 -6.23
C LYS A 57 -15.44 -14.71 -5.17
N ARG A 58 -16.63 -15.27 -5.42
CA ARG A 58 -17.82 -15.12 -4.56
C ARG A 58 -17.52 -15.24 -3.05
N ASP A 59 -16.74 -16.26 -2.67
CA ASP A 59 -16.43 -16.56 -1.27
C ASP A 59 -14.93 -16.76 -1.01
N GLU A 60 -14.11 -16.51 -2.03
CA GLU A 60 -12.65 -16.66 -1.93
C GLU A 60 -11.95 -15.40 -2.42
N PHE A 61 -10.99 -14.93 -1.64
CA PHE A 61 -10.18 -13.77 -1.99
C PHE A 61 -8.70 -14.14 -1.88
N LYS A 62 -7.89 -13.74 -2.85
CA LYS A 62 -6.44 -13.96 -2.88
C LYS A 62 -5.72 -12.67 -3.23
N ARG A 63 -4.67 -12.38 -2.46
CA ARG A 63 -3.74 -11.28 -2.73
C ARG A 63 -2.32 -11.79 -2.72
N GLU A 64 -1.56 -11.39 -3.72
CA GLU A 64 -0.11 -11.60 -3.78
C GLU A 64 0.56 -10.26 -4.07
N ILE A 65 1.38 -9.78 -3.13
CA ILE A 65 2.20 -8.58 -3.31
C ILE A 65 3.67 -9.02 -3.39
N LYS A 66 4.39 -8.56 -4.40
CA LYS A 66 5.83 -8.78 -4.58
C LYS A 66 6.57 -7.45 -4.66
N CYS A 67 7.37 -7.15 -3.64
CA CYS A 67 8.17 -5.94 -3.52
C CYS A 67 9.64 -6.27 -3.72
N LYS A 68 10.29 -5.72 -4.75
CA LYS A 68 11.69 -6.04 -5.04
C LYS A 68 12.60 -5.70 -3.84
N ASP A 69 13.35 -6.70 -3.35
CA ASP A 69 14.24 -6.61 -2.17
C ASP A 69 13.52 -6.21 -0.86
N GLY A 70 12.19 -6.34 -0.80
CA GLY A 70 11.37 -5.84 0.30
C GLY A 70 11.24 -4.31 0.35
N ARG A 71 11.71 -3.58 -0.68
CA ARG A 71 11.53 -2.12 -0.75
C ARG A 71 10.06 -1.81 -1.04
N GLY A 72 9.45 -1.00 -0.20
CA GLY A 72 8.02 -0.66 -0.25
C GLY A 72 7.10 -1.67 0.43
N ALA A 73 7.65 -2.77 0.97
CA ALA A 73 6.87 -3.67 1.82
C ALA A 73 6.49 -2.96 3.13
N TRP A 74 5.20 -2.97 3.46
CA TRP A 74 4.68 -2.40 4.70
C TRP A 74 4.84 -3.34 5.91
N TRP A 75 5.10 -4.62 5.65
CA TRP A 75 5.33 -5.64 6.66
C TRP A 75 6.83 -5.79 6.98
N ARG A 76 7.13 -6.46 8.10
CA ARG A 76 8.51 -6.76 8.53
C ARG A 76 8.66 -8.23 8.90
N GLY A 77 9.85 -8.77 8.61
CA GLY A 77 10.21 -10.15 8.90
C GLY A 77 9.53 -11.16 8.00
N GLU A 78 9.62 -12.43 8.40
CA GLU A 78 8.94 -13.55 7.75
C GLU A 78 8.07 -14.23 8.78
N TRP A 79 6.78 -14.35 8.49
CA TRP A 79 5.82 -14.95 9.39
C TRP A 79 4.64 -15.53 8.61
N LYS A 80 3.98 -16.50 9.24
CA LYS A 80 2.74 -17.07 8.75
C LYS A 80 1.72 -16.99 9.85
N ASP A 81 0.51 -16.64 9.48
CA ASP A 81 -0.61 -16.61 10.41
C ASP A 81 -1.87 -17.18 9.76
N GLU A 82 -2.68 -17.85 10.57
CA GLU A 82 -3.98 -18.35 10.16
C GLU A 82 -4.98 -18.05 11.28
N PHE A 83 -5.97 -17.24 10.97
CA PHE A 83 -6.99 -16.83 11.92
C PHE A 83 -8.36 -16.81 11.28
N ARG A 84 -9.39 -16.76 12.14
CA ARG A 84 -10.78 -16.57 11.71
C ARG A 84 -11.21 -15.13 12.01
N ASP A 85 -11.78 -14.48 11.01
CA ASP A 85 -12.49 -13.21 11.16
C ASP A 85 -13.95 -13.41 10.76
N GLY A 86 -14.81 -13.60 11.77
CA GLY A 86 -16.22 -13.95 11.56
C GLY A 86 -16.37 -15.32 10.89
N ARG A 87 -17.06 -15.35 9.74
CA ARG A 87 -17.25 -16.57 8.92
C ARG A 87 -16.08 -16.84 7.98
N CYS A 88 -15.08 -15.96 7.96
CA CYS A 88 -13.97 -16.04 7.03
C CYS A 88 -12.72 -16.60 7.73
N ARG A 89 -12.04 -17.54 7.07
CA ARG A 89 -10.70 -18.00 7.41
C ARG A 89 -9.69 -17.23 6.58
N VAL A 90 -8.74 -16.58 7.23
CA VAL A 90 -7.68 -15.79 6.63
C VAL A 90 -6.36 -16.51 6.85
N LYS A 91 -5.59 -16.70 5.79
CA LYS A 91 -4.25 -17.27 5.80
C LYS A 91 -3.30 -16.23 5.23
N GLN A 92 -2.29 -15.86 6.00
CA GLN A 92 -1.24 -14.93 5.58
C GLN A 92 0.11 -15.65 5.57
N ASP A 93 0.84 -15.55 4.47
CA ASP A 93 2.21 -16.02 4.31
C ASP A 93 3.06 -14.84 3.87
N VAL A 94 3.88 -14.35 4.79
CA VAL A 94 4.63 -13.12 4.66
C VAL A 94 6.11 -13.43 4.69
N LYS A 95 6.81 -13.00 3.64
CA LYS A 95 8.26 -13.01 3.52
C LYS A 95 8.77 -11.60 3.38
N ARG A 96 10.09 -11.40 3.42
CA ARG A 96 10.69 -10.07 3.27
C ARG A 96 10.21 -9.30 2.02
N ASP A 97 10.06 -9.97 0.89
CA ASP A 97 9.76 -9.40 -0.42
C ASP A 97 8.40 -9.81 -0.99
N GLU A 98 7.68 -10.71 -0.32
CA GLU A 98 6.45 -11.33 -0.81
C GLU A 98 5.41 -11.38 0.31
N PHE A 99 4.18 -10.95 0.02
CA PHE A 99 3.04 -11.08 0.93
C PHE A 99 1.92 -11.82 0.21
N LYS A 100 1.47 -12.93 0.78
CA LYS A 100 0.34 -13.71 0.27
C LYS A 100 -0.75 -13.74 1.32
N GLU A 101 -1.97 -13.48 0.89
CA GLU A 101 -3.16 -13.59 1.72
C GLU A 101 -4.23 -14.35 0.96
N GLU A 102 -4.78 -15.38 1.60
CA GLU A 102 -5.95 -16.10 1.11
C GLU A 102 -7.05 -15.98 2.17
N VAL A 103 -8.22 -15.52 1.75
CA VAL A 103 -9.42 -15.45 2.57
C VAL A 103 -10.46 -16.38 1.96
N LYS A 104 -11.09 -17.20 2.79
CA LYS A 104 -12.23 -18.03 2.41
C LYS A 104 -13.37 -17.81 3.39
N CYS A 105 -14.55 -17.47 2.92
CA CYS A 105 -15.74 -17.26 3.74
C CYS A 105 -16.75 -18.38 3.54
N ASP A 106 -17.44 -18.78 4.62
CA ASP A 106 -18.51 -19.77 4.64
C ASP A 106 -19.92 -19.11 4.66
#